data_AF-A0A326TK58-F1
#
_entry.id   AF-A0A326TK58-F1
#
_cell.length_a   1.000
_cell.length_b   1.000
_cell.length_c   1.000
_cell.angle_alpha   90.00
_cell.angle_beta   90.00
_cell.angle_gamma   90.00
#
_symmetry.space_group_name_H-M   'P 1'
#
loop_
_entity.id
_entity.type
_entity.pdbx_description
1 polymer ?
#
loop_
_entity_poly.entity_id
_entity_poly.type
_entity_poly.pdbx_seq_one_letter_code
_entity_poly.pdbx_strand_id
1 'polypeptide(L)'
;AQWQLRADTVQPEGTGSEEERWFAGLQRWRERWRVPRYVYLAEFDNRLLLDLEHPVMLAELRDELGKLQQDRKLILQELLPDFEHLWLRDEQSAPYFSEFAGPLLRAVQSAAQAAPLTPRRVISRVERSFFPGDRWVYVKLYAAPGQHDELIAGPVRTLIQMVQEQKLIDSWFFIRYADPLPHLRVRCRACDEQAIQPLLMAMLQYCRHLVNAGVIQSYALDPYEREVERYGGPEAIELLERVFCLDSAIISNIIAARYAQRLTLDPLEIAVFSLHQFFTRKRQKAAGFSQGDGWRRKPAAAGHYPSLDRRQSLCENTRR
;
A
#
# COMPACT_ATOMS: atom_id res chain seq x y z
N ALA A 1 -2.96 27.83 -14.96
CA ALA A 1 -2.63 27.10 -16.20
C ALA A 1 -1.53 26.06 -15.94
N GLN A 2 -1.29 25.12 -16.87
CA GLN A 2 -0.20 24.15 -16.79
C GLN A 2 0.53 24.03 -18.13
N TRP A 3 1.86 23.92 -18.09
CA TRP A 3 2.74 23.72 -19.24
C TRP A 3 3.60 22.46 -19.03
N GLN A 4 3.81 21.70 -20.11
CA GLN A 4 4.57 20.45 -20.07
C GLN A 4 5.91 20.63 -20.78
N LEU A 5 7.00 20.34 -20.09
CA LEU A 5 8.34 20.42 -20.64
C LEU A 5 8.93 19.02 -20.78
N ARG A 6 9.51 18.77 -21.95
CA ARG A 6 10.34 17.61 -22.29
C ARG A 6 11.78 18.07 -22.51
N ALA A 7 12.71 17.13 -22.58
CA ALA A 7 14.13 17.42 -22.78
C ALA A 7 14.41 18.27 -24.04
N ASP A 8 13.57 18.18 -25.08
CA ASP A 8 13.69 18.90 -26.35
C ASP A 8 12.85 20.20 -26.42
N THR A 9 12.13 20.55 -25.35
CA THR A 9 11.19 21.68 -25.35
C THR A 9 11.89 23.03 -25.40
N VAL A 10 13.04 23.16 -24.71
CA VAL A 10 13.86 24.38 -24.71
C VAL A 10 15.03 24.15 -25.67
N GLN A 11 15.00 24.82 -26.81
CA GLN A 11 16.09 24.78 -27.79
C GLN A 11 17.02 25.98 -27.57
N PRO A 12 18.30 25.76 -27.20
CA PRO A 12 19.26 26.86 -27.01
C PRO A 12 19.45 27.66 -28.31
N GLU A 13 19.59 28.97 -28.20
CA GLU A 13 19.71 29.87 -29.36
C GLU A 13 20.54 31.11 -29.06
N GLY A 14 20.96 31.82 -30.11
CA GLY A 14 21.79 33.01 -29.97
C GLY A 14 23.29 32.70 -29.81
N THR A 15 24.05 33.69 -29.36
CA THR A 15 25.51 33.64 -29.20
C THR A 15 25.90 33.85 -27.75
N GLY A 16 26.97 33.20 -27.30
CA GLY A 16 27.45 33.30 -25.91
C GLY A 16 27.73 31.92 -25.30
N SER A 17 27.82 31.91 -23.98
CA SER A 17 27.92 30.70 -23.17
C SER A 17 26.69 29.78 -23.35
N GLU A 18 26.82 28.52 -22.92
CA GLU A 18 25.71 27.57 -22.95
C GLU A 18 24.50 28.04 -22.14
N GLU A 19 24.74 28.66 -20.99
CA GLU A 19 23.71 29.22 -20.11
C GLU A 19 22.95 30.37 -20.77
N GLU A 20 23.66 31.30 -21.39
CA GLU A 20 23.05 32.43 -22.09
C GLU A 20 22.18 31.96 -23.27
N ARG A 21 22.66 30.96 -24.02
CA ARG A 21 21.90 30.40 -25.14
C ARG A 21 20.65 29.65 -24.69
N TRP A 22 20.77 28.88 -23.60
CA TRP A 22 19.62 28.16 -23.03
C TRP A 22 18.58 29.13 -22.45
N PHE A 23 19.03 30.18 -21.77
CA PHE A 23 18.16 31.26 -21.28
C PHE A 23 17.38 31.91 -22.42
N ALA A 24 18.04 32.30 -23.52
CA ALA A 24 17.38 32.88 -24.68
C ALA A 24 16.31 31.95 -25.26
N GLY A 25 16.63 30.65 -25.38
CA GLY A 25 15.69 29.63 -25.84
C GLY A 25 14.47 29.49 -24.92
N LEU A 26 14.70 29.53 -23.60
CA LEU A 26 13.63 29.51 -22.61
C LEU A 26 12.74 30.75 -22.71
N GLN A 27 13.32 31.94 -22.89
CA GLN A 27 12.54 33.18 -23.06
C GLN A 27 11.65 33.12 -24.30
N ARG A 28 12.19 32.66 -25.44
CA ARG A 28 11.39 32.46 -26.66
C ARG A 28 10.25 31.47 -26.45
N TRP A 29 10.51 30.38 -25.73
CA TRP A 29 9.47 29.42 -25.35
C TRP A 29 8.40 30.06 -24.45
N ARG A 30 8.80 30.86 -23.44
CA ARG A 30 7.88 31.60 -22.57
C ARG A 30 6.99 32.54 -23.37
N GLU A 31 7.54 33.30 -24.31
CA GLU A 31 6.79 34.21 -25.17
C GLU A 31 5.79 33.46 -26.06
N ARG A 32 6.25 32.37 -26.69
CA ARG A 32 5.44 31.53 -27.58
C ARG A 32 4.22 30.94 -26.87
N TRP A 33 4.40 30.47 -25.64
CA TRP A 33 3.37 29.78 -24.86
C TRP A 33 2.75 30.62 -23.73
N ARG A 34 3.10 31.91 -23.69
CA ARG A 34 2.65 32.89 -22.70
C ARG A 34 2.83 32.41 -21.25
N VAL A 35 4.02 31.88 -20.97
CA VAL A 35 4.38 31.38 -19.64
C VAL A 35 4.84 32.57 -18.78
N PRO A 36 4.22 32.81 -17.61
CA PRO A 36 4.58 33.91 -16.74
C PRO A 36 6.01 33.75 -16.19
N ARG A 37 6.56 34.83 -15.64
CA ARG A 37 7.88 34.82 -15.01
C ARG A 37 7.97 33.85 -13.83
N TYR A 38 6.93 33.83 -13.00
CA TYR A 38 6.86 33.00 -11.82
C TYR A 38 5.95 31.80 -12.05
N VAL A 39 6.49 30.61 -11.83
CA VAL A 39 5.79 29.34 -12.02
C VAL A 39 6.16 28.36 -10.93
N TYR A 40 5.29 27.40 -10.64
CA TYR A 40 5.64 26.24 -9.83
C TYR A 40 6.15 25.11 -10.71
N LEU A 41 7.32 24.56 -10.41
CA LEU A 41 7.68 23.22 -10.84
C LEU A 41 6.94 22.22 -9.94
N ALA A 42 5.99 21.49 -10.50
CA ALA A 42 5.13 20.57 -9.77
C ALA A 42 5.52 19.12 -10.03
N GLU A 43 5.85 18.40 -8.95
CA GLU A 43 6.10 16.97 -8.95
C GLU A 43 5.28 16.32 -7.84
N PHE A 44 4.26 15.53 -8.21
CA PHE A 44 3.28 15.00 -7.27
C PHE A 44 2.67 16.12 -6.39
N ASP A 45 2.89 16.05 -5.07
CA ASP A 45 2.40 17.02 -4.09
C ASP A 45 3.40 18.15 -3.80
N ASN A 46 4.62 18.06 -4.32
CA ASN A 46 5.64 19.09 -4.13
C ASN A 46 5.54 20.17 -5.20
N ARG A 47 5.54 21.44 -4.78
CA ARG A 47 5.57 22.61 -5.66
C ARG A 47 6.75 23.51 -5.31
N LEU A 48 7.70 23.63 -6.23
CA LEU A 48 8.84 24.54 -6.09
C LEU A 48 8.58 25.81 -6.89
N LEU A 49 8.55 26.96 -6.21
CA LEU A 49 8.40 28.26 -6.88
C LEU A 49 9.69 28.62 -7.61
N LEU A 50 9.59 28.89 -8.91
CA LEU A 50 10.69 29.30 -9.77
C LEU A 50 10.44 30.68 -10.35
N ASP A 51 11.47 31.53 -10.29
CA ASP A 51 11.61 32.73 -11.09
C ASP A 51 12.39 32.38 -12.37
N LEU A 52 11.70 32.39 -13.51
CA LEU A 52 12.29 32.06 -14.81
C LEU A 52 13.23 33.15 -15.38
N GLU A 53 13.58 34.16 -14.58
CA GLU A 53 14.61 35.16 -14.84
C GLU A 53 15.77 35.09 -13.83
N HIS A 54 15.68 34.27 -12.79
CA HIS A 54 16.72 34.15 -11.77
C HIS A 54 17.73 33.04 -12.13
N PRO A 55 19.03 33.34 -12.32
CA PRO A 55 20.02 32.40 -12.85
C PRO A 55 20.12 31.07 -12.09
N VAL A 56 20.10 31.12 -10.75
CA VAL A 56 20.18 29.90 -9.91
C VAL A 56 18.94 29.02 -10.05
N MET A 57 17.74 29.61 -10.15
CA MET A 57 16.50 28.85 -10.27
C MET A 57 16.36 28.23 -11.65
N LEU A 58 16.93 28.88 -12.67
CA LEU A 58 17.03 28.36 -14.02
C LEU A 58 18.01 27.20 -14.15
N ALA A 59 19.15 27.26 -13.43
CA ALA A 59 20.08 26.14 -13.36
C ALA A 59 19.36 24.89 -12.80
N GLU A 60 18.57 25.06 -11.74
CA GLU A 60 17.80 23.96 -11.16
C GLU A 60 16.77 23.37 -12.14
N LEU A 61 16.04 24.22 -12.88
CA LEU A 61 15.12 23.76 -13.91
C LEU A 61 15.84 23.00 -15.04
N ARG A 62 17.02 23.47 -15.46
CA ARG A 62 17.83 22.81 -16.48
C ARG A 62 18.32 21.43 -16.01
N ASP A 63 18.80 21.35 -14.77
CA ASP A 63 19.30 20.10 -14.20
C ASP A 63 18.17 19.07 -14.05
N GLU A 64 16.98 19.48 -13.62
CA GLU A 64 15.80 18.61 -13.57
C GLU A 64 15.36 18.14 -14.97
N LEU A 65 15.43 19.00 -15.98
CA LEU A 65 15.18 18.58 -17.37
C LEU A 65 16.22 17.58 -17.88
N GLY A 66 17.49 17.74 -17.49
CA GLY A 66 18.60 16.86 -17.86
C GLY A 66 18.49 15.45 -17.25
N LYS A 67 17.82 15.31 -16.10
CA LYS A 67 17.57 14.02 -15.43
C LYS A 67 16.42 13.21 -16.06
N LEU A 68 15.65 13.78 -16.98
CA LEU A 68 14.50 13.12 -17.57
C LEU A 68 14.90 11.94 -18.48
N GLN A 69 14.28 10.78 -18.27
CA GLN A 69 14.31 9.65 -19.21
C GLN A 69 13.40 9.90 -20.42
N GLN A 70 13.59 9.13 -21.50
CA GLN A 70 13.06 9.40 -22.85
C GLN A 70 11.53 9.56 -23.03
N ASP A 71 10.69 9.36 -22.00
CA ASP A 71 9.24 9.58 -22.09
C ASP A 71 8.66 10.40 -20.92
N ARG A 72 9.53 10.99 -20.09
CA ARG A 72 9.10 11.78 -18.93
C ARG A 72 8.97 13.26 -19.27
N LYS A 73 8.15 13.96 -18.50
CA LYS A 73 7.86 15.39 -18.63
C LYS A 73 7.85 16.07 -17.27
N LEU A 74 8.34 17.30 -17.21
CA LEU A 74 8.13 18.20 -16.09
C LEU A 74 6.86 19.01 -16.31
N ILE A 75 6.17 19.34 -15.22
CA ILE A 75 4.96 20.15 -15.25
C ILE A 75 5.25 21.47 -14.56
N LEU A 76 5.16 22.56 -15.33
CA LEU A 76 5.11 23.91 -14.77
C LEU A 76 3.66 24.32 -14.57
N GLN A 77 3.34 24.86 -13.41
CA GLN A 77 2.01 25.38 -13.08
C GLN A 77 2.10 26.89 -12.86
N GLU A 78 1.05 27.58 -13.23
CA GLU A 78 0.93 29.02 -12.96
C GLU A 78 0.91 29.29 -11.46
N LEU A 79 1.62 30.34 -11.04
CA LEU A 79 1.55 30.86 -9.67
C LEU A 79 0.18 31.51 -9.45
N LEU A 80 -0.65 30.91 -8.57
CA LEU A 80 -1.96 31.45 -8.18
C LEU A 80 -2.15 31.38 -6.66
N PRO A 81 -2.56 32.47 -5.98
CA PRO A 81 -2.58 33.85 -6.49
C PRO A 81 -1.16 34.33 -6.83
N ASP A 82 -1.02 35.28 -7.77
CA ASP A 82 0.25 35.97 -7.98
C ASP A 82 0.57 36.89 -6.79
N PHE A 83 1.77 37.49 -6.80
CA PHE A 83 2.23 38.35 -5.72
C PHE A 83 1.39 39.62 -5.51
N GLU A 84 0.71 40.11 -6.54
CA GLU A 84 -0.14 41.31 -6.46
C GLU A 84 -1.47 41.01 -5.76
N HIS A 85 -1.95 39.76 -5.88
CA HIS A 85 -3.21 39.30 -5.31
C HIS A 85 -3.08 38.66 -3.92
N LEU A 86 -1.93 38.80 -3.25
CA LEU A 86 -1.73 38.34 -1.87
C LEU A 86 -2.52 39.22 -0.88
N TRP A 87 -3.58 38.64 -0.33
CA TRP A 87 -4.56 39.33 0.52
C TRP A 87 -4.20 39.30 2.02
N LEU A 88 -3.47 38.28 2.48
CA LEU A 88 -3.05 38.16 3.89
C LEU A 88 -1.77 38.98 4.12
N ARG A 89 -1.80 39.88 5.12
CA ARG A 89 -0.68 40.76 5.48
C ARG A 89 -0.43 40.77 6.99
N ASP A 90 0.81 40.96 7.40
CA ASP A 90 1.16 41.21 8.82
C ASP A 90 0.96 42.68 9.23
N GLU A 91 1.31 42.99 10.48
CA GLU A 91 1.29 44.35 11.04
C GLU A 91 2.20 45.33 10.29
N GLN A 92 3.23 44.82 9.59
CA GLN A 92 4.17 45.60 8.79
C GLN A 92 3.76 45.69 7.32
N SER A 93 2.55 45.22 6.97
CA SER A 93 2.00 45.14 5.61
C SER A 93 2.73 44.18 4.65
N ALA A 94 3.59 43.29 5.16
CA ALA A 94 4.24 42.27 4.37
C ALA A 94 3.22 41.20 3.94
N PRO A 95 3.17 40.82 2.65
CA PRO A 95 2.20 39.85 2.15
C PRO A 95 2.60 38.40 2.42
N TYR A 96 1.62 37.51 2.57
CA TYR A 96 1.80 36.08 2.81
C TYR A 96 1.02 35.23 1.81
N PHE A 97 1.62 34.11 1.40
CA PHE A 97 0.88 33.00 0.80
C PHE A 97 -0.02 32.36 1.85
N SER A 98 -1.27 32.10 1.48
CA SER A 98 -2.27 31.49 2.35
C SER A 98 -3.06 30.43 1.61
N GLU A 99 -3.36 29.33 2.31
CA GLU A 99 -4.24 28.26 1.83
C GLU A 99 -5.38 28.10 2.84
N PHE A 100 -6.61 27.96 2.34
CA PHE A 100 -7.79 27.74 3.16
C PHE A 100 -8.40 26.37 2.83
N ALA A 101 -8.44 25.49 3.82
CA ALA A 101 -9.11 24.21 3.73
C ALA A 101 -10.47 24.26 4.45
N GLY A 102 -11.55 24.28 3.67
CA GLY A 102 -12.92 24.26 4.18
C GLY A 102 -13.58 22.89 3.98
N PRO A 103 -14.07 22.21 5.02
CA PRO A 103 -14.85 20.99 4.84
C PRO A 103 -16.23 21.33 4.27
N LEU A 104 -16.60 20.69 3.15
CA LEU A 104 -17.95 20.79 2.57
C LEU A 104 -18.83 19.65 3.11
N LEU A 105 -19.91 20.03 3.79
CA LEU A 105 -20.92 19.09 4.28
C LEU A 105 -22.10 19.02 3.31
N ARG A 106 -22.60 17.81 3.05
CA ARG A 106 -23.80 17.59 2.24
C ARG A 106 -25.01 18.22 2.95
N ALA A 107 -25.62 19.23 2.32
CA ALA A 107 -26.73 20.02 2.88
C ALA A 107 -28.00 19.22 3.21
N VAL A 108 -28.21 18.06 2.58
CA VAL A 108 -29.35 17.18 2.86
C VAL A 108 -28.83 15.76 3.04
N GLN A 109 -28.76 15.29 4.29
CA GLN A 109 -28.74 13.85 4.54
C GLN A 109 -30.13 13.31 4.21
N SER A 110 -30.37 12.93 2.96
CA SER A 110 -31.23 11.76 2.81
C SER A 110 -30.41 10.66 3.48
N ALA A 111 -30.93 10.15 4.60
CA ALA A 111 -30.48 8.89 5.12
C ALA A 111 -30.75 7.89 3.99
N ALA A 112 -29.74 7.67 3.13
CA ALA A 112 -29.66 6.39 2.45
C ALA A 112 -29.81 5.40 3.58
N GLN A 113 -30.91 4.63 3.58
CA GLN A 113 -31.11 3.57 4.56
C GLN A 113 -29.84 2.74 4.48
N ALA A 114 -28.93 2.93 5.44
CA ALA A 114 -27.73 2.15 5.53
C ALA A 114 -28.25 0.73 5.63
N ALA A 115 -27.88 -0.13 4.68
CA ALA A 115 -28.18 -1.55 4.77
C ALA A 115 -27.84 -1.95 6.22
N PRO A 116 -28.75 -2.64 6.94
CA PRO A 116 -28.57 -2.91 8.35
C PRO A 116 -27.16 -3.48 8.53
N LEU A 117 -26.31 -2.73 9.22
CA LEU A 117 -24.96 -3.17 9.52
C LEU A 117 -25.15 -4.38 10.41
N THR A 118 -24.93 -5.58 9.87
CA THR A 118 -24.79 -6.79 10.69
C THR A 118 -23.78 -6.45 11.77
N PRO A 119 -24.16 -6.53 13.07
CA PRO A 119 -23.27 -6.15 14.14
C PRO A 119 -22.01 -7.01 14.03
N ARG A 120 -20.88 -6.36 13.74
CA ARG A 120 -19.59 -7.04 13.68
C ARG A 120 -19.24 -7.47 15.09
N ARG A 121 -18.78 -8.72 15.26
CA ARG A 121 -18.28 -9.22 16.54
C ARG A 121 -17.17 -8.29 17.03
N VAL A 122 -17.36 -7.73 18.22
CA VAL A 122 -16.33 -6.96 18.92
C VAL A 122 -15.30 -7.95 19.46
N ILE A 123 -14.03 -7.68 19.16
CA ILE A 123 -12.92 -8.53 19.57
C ILE A 123 -12.40 -8.00 20.89
N SER A 124 -12.28 -8.88 21.88
CA SER A 124 -11.72 -8.50 23.18
C SER A 124 -10.23 -8.22 23.06
N ARG A 125 -9.69 -7.43 23.99
CA ARG A 125 -8.23 -7.20 24.07
C ARG A 125 -7.44 -8.50 24.22
N VAL A 126 -8.00 -9.48 24.94
CA VAL A 126 -7.39 -10.81 25.17
C VAL A 126 -7.29 -11.62 23.88
N GLU A 127 -8.25 -11.47 22.95
CA GLU A 127 -8.22 -12.13 21.64
C GLU A 127 -7.29 -11.43 20.62
N ARG A 128 -7.01 -10.14 20.87
CA ARG A 128 -6.22 -9.26 19.98
C ARG A 128 -4.73 -9.28 20.30
N SER A 129 -4.39 -9.19 21.57
CA SER A 129 -3.05 -8.91 22.07
C SER A 129 -2.50 -10.12 22.79
N PHE A 130 -1.40 -10.70 22.28
CA PHE A 130 -0.67 -11.78 22.95
C PHE A 130 0.65 -11.25 23.49
N PHE A 131 0.83 -11.31 24.79
CA PHE A 131 2.03 -10.85 25.48
C PHE A 131 3.08 -11.96 25.56
N PRO A 132 4.37 -11.62 25.78
CA PRO A 132 5.38 -12.63 26.07
C PRO A 132 4.95 -13.53 27.24
N GLY A 133 4.89 -14.85 26.99
CA GLY A 133 4.36 -15.83 27.94
C GLY A 133 2.93 -16.28 27.66
N ASP A 134 2.27 -15.71 26.64
CA ASP A 134 1.03 -16.26 26.07
C ASP A 134 1.33 -17.27 24.96
N ARG A 135 0.27 -17.76 24.30
CA ARG A 135 0.37 -18.75 23.22
C ARG A 135 1.20 -18.32 22.01
N TRP A 136 1.48 -17.02 21.83
CA TRP A 136 2.31 -16.51 20.74
C TRP A 136 3.59 -15.90 21.31
N VAL A 137 4.74 -16.42 20.87
CA VAL A 137 6.05 -15.84 21.13
C VAL A 137 6.48 -15.03 19.92
N TYR A 138 6.69 -13.73 20.11
CA TYR A 138 7.08 -12.79 19.06
C TYR A 138 8.42 -12.15 19.39
N VAL A 139 9.40 -12.37 18.51
CA VAL A 139 10.73 -11.74 18.58
C VAL A 139 10.97 -10.83 17.38
N LYS A 140 11.64 -9.70 17.63
CA LYS A 140 12.26 -8.85 16.61
C LYS A 140 13.76 -9.18 16.56
N LEU A 141 14.29 -9.54 15.40
CA LEU A 141 15.71 -9.80 15.16
C LEU A 141 16.29 -8.62 14.39
N TYR A 142 17.07 -7.75 15.04
CA TYR A 142 17.62 -6.54 14.42
C TYR A 142 18.90 -6.86 13.64
N ALA A 143 18.87 -6.56 12.34
CA ALA A 143 19.98 -6.81 11.43
C ALA A 143 19.83 -5.94 10.18
N ALA A 144 20.96 -5.67 9.50
CA ALA A 144 20.96 -4.85 8.30
C ALA A 144 20.07 -5.47 7.19
N PRO A 145 19.39 -4.68 6.34
CA PRO A 145 18.50 -5.21 5.30
C PRO A 145 19.17 -6.23 4.38
N GLY A 146 20.46 -6.03 4.05
CA GLY A 146 21.25 -6.95 3.23
C GLY A 146 21.51 -8.32 3.86
N GLN A 147 21.35 -8.45 5.18
CA GLN A 147 21.54 -9.71 5.92
C GLN A 147 20.23 -10.50 6.08
N HIS A 148 19.07 -9.92 5.74
CA HIS A 148 17.77 -10.58 5.98
C HIS A 148 17.64 -11.90 5.21
N ASP A 149 18.13 -11.96 3.97
CA ASP A 149 18.07 -13.19 3.15
C ASP A 149 18.90 -14.31 3.80
N GLU A 150 20.10 -14.00 4.29
CA GLU A 150 20.96 -14.95 5.00
C GLU A 150 20.32 -15.44 6.30
N LEU A 151 19.77 -14.52 7.09
CA LEU A 151 19.05 -14.85 8.32
C LEU A 151 17.87 -15.78 8.05
N ILE A 152 17.08 -15.49 7.01
CA ILE A 152 15.93 -16.31 6.61
C ILE A 152 16.38 -17.67 6.06
N ALA A 153 17.46 -17.70 5.26
CA ALA A 153 17.97 -18.93 4.63
C ALA A 153 18.58 -19.92 5.64
N GLY A 154 19.20 -19.41 6.71
CA GLY A 154 19.89 -20.20 7.73
C GLY A 154 19.24 -20.05 9.11
N PRO A 155 19.68 -19.10 9.96
CA PRO A 155 19.31 -18.99 11.37
C PRO A 155 17.81 -19.13 11.69
N VAL A 156 16.93 -18.45 10.94
CA VAL A 156 15.48 -18.55 11.17
C VAL A 156 14.98 -19.97 10.87
N ARG A 157 15.42 -20.58 9.76
CA ARG A 157 15.04 -21.97 9.43
C ARG A 157 15.55 -22.96 10.48
N THR A 158 16.78 -22.79 10.96
CA THR A 158 17.35 -23.61 12.04
C THR A 158 16.54 -23.48 13.34
N LEU A 159 16.18 -22.25 13.73
CA LEU A 159 15.32 -22.01 14.90
C LEU A 159 13.99 -22.73 14.77
N ILE A 160 13.31 -22.55 13.62
CA ILE A 160 12.00 -23.13 13.37
C ILE A 160 12.06 -24.65 13.36
N GLN A 161 13.05 -25.23 12.68
CA GLN A 161 13.25 -26.68 12.65
C GLN A 161 13.45 -27.24 14.07
N MET A 162 14.32 -26.62 14.87
CA MET A 162 14.59 -27.03 16.24
C MET A 162 13.31 -27.05 17.09
N VAL A 163 12.49 -26.00 17.05
CA VAL A 163 11.25 -25.93 17.86
C VAL A 163 10.14 -26.83 17.30
N GLN A 164 10.14 -27.13 16.00
CA GLN A 164 9.22 -28.10 15.39
C GLN A 164 9.56 -29.54 15.77
N GLU A 165 10.85 -29.91 15.77
CA GLU A 165 11.33 -31.24 16.16
C GLU A 165 10.99 -31.53 17.64
N GLN A 166 11.07 -30.50 18.49
CA GLN A 166 10.63 -30.56 19.89
C GLN A 166 9.10 -30.50 20.06
N LYS A 167 8.35 -30.38 18.96
CA LYS A 167 6.88 -30.26 18.94
C LYS A 167 6.36 -29.10 19.80
N LEU A 168 7.08 -27.97 19.81
CA LEU A 168 6.69 -26.81 20.63
C LEU A 168 5.74 -25.86 19.90
N ILE A 169 5.69 -25.92 18.57
CA ILE A 169 4.90 -24.99 17.76
C ILE A 169 3.96 -25.70 16.82
N ASP A 170 2.82 -25.09 16.53
CA ASP A 170 1.88 -25.53 15.50
C ASP A 170 1.78 -24.54 14.31
N SER A 171 2.31 -23.33 14.49
CA SER A 171 2.28 -22.26 13.50
C SER A 171 3.45 -21.32 13.73
N TRP A 172 4.01 -20.79 12.66
CA TRP A 172 5.00 -19.71 12.72
C TRP A 172 4.91 -18.85 11.48
N PHE A 173 5.36 -17.61 11.53
CA PHE A 173 5.56 -16.82 10.32
C PHE A 173 6.56 -15.70 10.58
N PHE A 174 7.07 -15.11 9.50
CA PHE A 174 7.93 -13.94 9.59
C PHE A 174 7.50 -12.83 8.65
N ILE A 175 7.85 -11.60 9.00
CA ILE A 175 7.79 -10.45 8.09
C ILE A 175 9.05 -9.61 8.23
N ARG A 176 9.45 -8.93 7.14
CA ARG A 176 10.51 -7.91 7.17
C ARG A 176 9.90 -6.59 7.60
N TYR A 177 10.62 -5.82 8.40
CA TYR A 177 10.21 -4.49 8.84
C TYR A 177 11.44 -3.58 8.96
N ALA A 178 11.22 -2.26 8.93
CA ALA A 178 12.31 -1.27 8.91
C ALA A 178 12.25 -0.23 10.03
N ASP A 179 11.14 -0.11 10.75
CA ASP A 179 10.90 0.95 11.73
C ASP A 179 10.90 0.42 13.18
N PRO A 180 11.67 1.02 14.12
CA PRO A 180 12.60 2.15 13.93
C PRO A 180 13.94 1.76 13.27
N LEU A 181 14.30 0.47 13.31
CA LEU A 181 15.49 -0.08 12.67
C LEU A 181 15.12 -1.32 11.86
N PRO A 182 15.86 -1.66 10.80
CA PRO A 182 15.70 -2.91 10.05
C PRO A 182 15.71 -4.16 10.93
N HIS A 183 14.65 -4.97 10.81
CA HIS A 183 14.51 -6.21 11.57
C HIS A 183 13.59 -7.23 10.90
N LEU A 184 13.75 -8.50 11.32
CA LEU A 184 12.78 -9.56 11.07
C LEU A 184 11.86 -9.72 12.27
N ARG A 185 10.56 -9.75 12.03
CA ARG A 185 9.57 -10.10 13.05
C ARG A 185 9.25 -11.56 12.89
N VAL A 186 9.71 -12.40 13.82
CA VAL A 186 9.45 -13.85 13.81
C VAL A 186 8.45 -14.16 14.90
N ARG A 187 7.36 -14.83 14.54
CA ARG A 187 6.27 -15.19 15.46
C ARG A 187 6.06 -16.68 15.43
N CYS A 188 5.99 -17.29 16.60
CA CYS A 188 5.76 -18.71 16.79
C CYS A 188 4.57 -18.89 17.73
N ARG A 189 3.63 -19.75 17.35
CA ARG A 189 2.50 -20.12 18.20
C ARG A 189 2.79 -21.46 18.86
N ALA A 190 2.70 -21.50 20.18
CA ALA A 190 2.80 -22.72 20.96
C ALA A 190 1.69 -23.70 20.57
N CYS A 191 2.00 -24.99 20.49
CA CYS A 191 1.02 -26.02 20.13
C CYS A 191 -0.03 -26.25 21.24
N ASP A 192 0.36 -26.04 22.49
CA ASP A 192 -0.46 -26.15 23.69
C ASP A 192 0.11 -25.26 24.81
N GLU A 193 -0.56 -25.23 25.97
CA GLU A 193 -0.13 -24.42 27.11
C GLU A 193 1.20 -24.89 27.71
N GLN A 194 1.48 -26.20 27.68
CA GLN A 194 2.71 -26.79 28.21
C GLN A 194 3.93 -26.40 27.36
N ALA A 195 3.76 -26.14 26.07
CA ALA A 195 4.81 -25.73 25.15
C ALA A 195 5.20 -24.25 25.26
N ILE A 196 4.38 -23.39 25.88
CA ILE A 196 4.61 -21.93 25.92
C ILE A 196 5.95 -21.58 26.55
N GLN A 197 6.21 -22.07 27.77
CA GLN A 197 7.44 -21.75 28.50
C GLN A 197 8.68 -22.35 27.80
N PRO A 198 8.70 -23.65 27.40
CA PRO A 198 9.80 -24.21 26.62
C PRO A 198 10.08 -23.45 25.33
N LEU A 199 9.03 -23.05 24.58
CA LEU A 199 9.16 -22.28 23.34
C LEU A 199 9.83 -20.93 23.58
N LEU A 200 9.34 -20.17 24.56
CA LEU A 200 9.89 -18.87 24.91
C LEU A 200 11.38 -18.99 25.28
N MET A 201 11.72 -19.98 26.11
CA MET A 201 13.11 -20.21 26.52
C MET A 201 14.00 -20.62 25.35
N ALA A 202 13.54 -21.53 24.49
CA ALA A 202 14.28 -21.97 23.31
C ALA A 202 14.56 -20.80 22.34
N MET A 203 13.54 -19.98 22.06
CA MET A 203 13.70 -18.79 21.22
C MET A 203 14.67 -17.78 21.83
N LEU A 204 14.56 -17.49 23.13
CA LEU A 204 15.46 -16.55 23.81
C LEU A 204 16.91 -17.03 23.82
N GLN A 205 17.14 -18.31 24.13
CA GLN A 205 18.48 -18.91 24.11
C GLN A 205 19.09 -18.85 22.72
N TYR A 206 18.32 -19.17 21.68
CA TYR A 206 18.78 -19.10 20.30
C TYR A 206 19.08 -17.67 19.85
N CYS A 207 18.21 -16.70 20.16
CA CYS A 207 18.46 -15.30 19.84
C CYS A 207 19.72 -14.77 20.53
N ARG A 208 19.95 -15.14 21.80
CA ARG A 208 21.18 -14.81 22.53
C ARG A 208 22.41 -15.41 21.87
N HIS A 209 22.33 -16.65 21.40
CA HIS A 209 23.41 -17.28 20.64
C HIS A 209 23.73 -16.49 19.36
N LEU A 210 22.71 -16.06 18.60
CA LEU A 210 22.91 -15.25 17.39
C LEU A 210 23.57 -13.89 17.68
N VAL A 211 23.19 -13.23 18.78
CA VAL A 211 23.84 -11.97 19.20
C VAL A 211 25.31 -12.22 19.55
N ASN A 212 25.60 -13.25 20.37
CA ASN A 212 26.96 -13.56 20.79
C ASN A 212 27.86 -13.98 19.62
N ALA A 213 27.27 -14.58 18.57
CA ALA A 213 27.96 -14.94 17.34
C ALA A 213 28.10 -13.77 16.34
N GLY A 214 27.55 -12.59 16.64
CA GLY A 214 27.58 -11.42 15.76
C GLY A 214 26.69 -11.53 14.51
N VAL A 215 25.77 -12.51 14.49
CA VAL A 215 24.86 -12.76 13.35
C VAL A 215 23.72 -11.73 13.31
N ILE A 216 23.27 -11.25 14.46
CA ILE A 216 22.31 -10.16 14.61
C ILE A 216 22.86 -9.13 15.60
N GLN A 217 22.45 -7.86 15.45
CA GLN A 217 22.89 -6.79 16.35
C GLN A 217 22.26 -6.94 17.74
N SER A 218 20.96 -7.23 17.79
CA SER A 218 20.19 -7.39 19.02
C SER A 218 18.85 -8.08 18.72
N TYR A 219 18.10 -8.41 19.77
CA TYR A 219 16.71 -8.86 19.64
C TYR A 219 15.82 -8.20 20.70
N ALA A 220 14.51 -8.17 20.44
CA ALA A 220 13.51 -7.73 21.40
C ALA A 220 12.31 -8.68 21.44
N LEU A 221 11.68 -8.81 22.62
CA LEU A 221 10.38 -9.44 22.79
C LEU A 221 9.31 -8.34 22.80
N ASP A 222 8.24 -8.56 22.04
CA ASP A 222 7.14 -7.61 21.92
C ASP A 222 5.79 -8.35 21.99
N PRO A 223 4.71 -7.67 22.40
CA PRO A 223 3.36 -8.20 22.22
C PRO A 223 3.01 -8.39 20.74
N TYR A 224 2.34 -9.48 20.41
CA TYR A 224 1.73 -9.67 19.09
C TYR A 224 0.32 -9.09 19.08
N GLU A 225 0.17 -7.95 18.43
CA GLU A 225 -1.12 -7.31 18.15
C GLU A 225 -1.66 -7.79 16.80
N ARG A 226 -2.78 -8.51 16.82
CA ARG A 226 -3.46 -8.95 15.59
C ARG A 226 -4.15 -7.79 14.88
N GLU A 227 -3.92 -7.67 13.56
CA GLU A 227 -4.60 -6.71 12.68
C GLU A 227 -5.94 -7.26 12.18
N VAL A 228 -6.83 -7.62 13.10
CA VAL A 228 -8.03 -8.40 12.75
C VAL A 228 -8.95 -7.69 11.77
N GLU A 229 -9.08 -6.37 11.90
CA GLU A 229 -9.91 -5.55 11.01
C GLU A 229 -9.38 -5.55 9.58
N ARG A 230 -8.05 -5.55 9.42
CA ARG A 230 -7.39 -5.57 8.10
C ARG A 230 -7.65 -6.88 7.36
N TYR A 231 -7.70 -7.99 8.10
CA TYR A 231 -7.79 -9.34 7.54
C TYR A 231 -9.22 -9.89 7.49
N GLY A 232 -10.24 -9.04 7.56
CA GLY A 232 -11.62 -9.43 7.30
C GLY A 232 -12.43 -9.86 8.53
N GLY A 233 -11.92 -9.63 9.74
CA GLY A 233 -12.64 -9.88 10.98
C GLY A 233 -12.22 -11.15 11.74
N PRO A 234 -12.81 -11.39 12.92
CA PRO A 234 -12.42 -12.47 13.83
C PRO A 234 -12.61 -13.86 13.23
N GLU A 235 -13.52 -14.02 12.28
CA GLU A 235 -13.78 -15.27 11.57
C GLU A 235 -12.66 -15.63 10.58
N ALA A 236 -11.90 -14.62 10.11
CA ALA A 236 -10.90 -14.78 9.06
C ALA A 236 -9.46 -14.80 9.59
N ILE A 237 -9.16 -14.09 10.68
CA ILE A 237 -7.77 -13.87 11.14
C ILE A 237 -6.99 -15.18 11.36
N GLU A 238 -7.60 -16.19 11.97
CA GLU A 238 -6.91 -17.46 12.22
C GLU A 238 -6.64 -18.26 10.94
N LEU A 239 -7.52 -18.13 9.93
CA LEU A 239 -7.28 -18.72 8.60
C LEU A 239 -6.13 -18.01 7.90
N LEU A 240 -6.05 -16.68 8.02
CA LEU A 240 -4.96 -15.89 7.43
C LEU A 240 -3.62 -16.19 8.09
N GLU A 241 -3.57 -16.39 9.41
CA GLU A 241 -2.34 -16.81 10.10
C GLU A 241 -1.82 -18.17 9.58
N ARG A 242 -2.71 -19.10 9.25
CA ARG A 242 -2.31 -20.36 8.58
C ARG A 242 -1.71 -20.10 7.20
N VAL A 243 -2.27 -19.16 6.45
CA VAL A 243 -1.71 -18.74 5.15
C VAL A 243 -0.32 -18.12 5.35
N PHE A 244 -0.14 -17.23 6.34
CA PHE A 244 1.17 -16.65 6.66
C PHE A 244 2.19 -17.72 7.02
N CYS A 245 1.78 -18.76 7.74
CA CYS A 245 2.65 -19.88 8.08
C CYS A 245 3.09 -20.68 6.86
N LEU A 246 2.15 -21.04 5.99
CA LEU A 246 2.45 -21.78 4.76
C LEU A 246 3.34 -20.94 3.83
N ASP A 247 3.02 -19.67 3.67
CA ASP A 247 3.80 -18.75 2.83
C ASP A 247 5.23 -18.57 3.37
N SER A 248 5.38 -18.36 4.69
CA SER A 248 6.69 -18.26 5.33
C SER A 248 7.53 -19.52 5.14
N ALA A 249 6.93 -20.71 5.24
CA ALA A 249 7.62 -21.97 5.01
C ALA A 249 8.08 -22.12 3.55
N ILE A 250 7.25 -21.73 2.58
CA ILE A 250 7.60 -21.79 1.15
C ILE A 250 8.69 -20.77 0.82
N ILE A 251 8.49 -19.50 1.21
CA ILE A 251 9.38 -18.40 0.89
C ILE A 251 10.75 -18.57 1.55
N SER A 252 10.81 -19.06 2.79
CA SER A 252 12.10 -19.34 3.44
C SER A 252 12.90 -20.43 2.70
N ASN A 253 12.23 -21.46 2.17
CA ASN A 253 12.88 -22.48 1.34
C ASN A 253 13.35 -21.93 -0.02
N ILE A 254 12.55 -21.07 -0.65
CA ILE A 254 12.94 -20.39 -1.89
C ILE A 254 14.17 -19.50 -1.65
N ILE A 255 14.15 -18.67 -0.61
CA ILE A 255 15.29 -17.81 -0.25
C ILE A 255 16.53 -18.67 0.03
N ALA A 256 16.39 -19.77 0.77
CA ALA A 256 17.50 -20.69 1.02
C ALA A 256 18.05 -21.33 -0.26
N ALA A 257 17.19 -21.73 -1.19
CA ALA A 257 17.61 -22.30 -2.47
C ALA A 257 18.35 -21.27 -3.34
N ARG A 258 17.91 -20.01 -3.33
CA ARG A 258 18.59 -18.90 -4.03
C ARG A 258 19.94 -18.58 -3.40
N TYR A 259 19.98 -18.48 -2.07
CA TYR A 259 21.22 -18.22 -1.33
C TYR A 259 22.27 -19.31 -1.60
N ALA A 260 21.84 -20.58 -1.66
CA ALA A 260 22.68 -21.72 -2.02
C ALA A 260 22.93 -21.89 -3.53
N GLN A 261 22.52 -20.93 -4.37
CA GLN A 261 22.66 -20.97 -5.84
C GLN A 261 22.04 -22.20 -6.52
N ARG A 262 21.06 -22.85 -5.87
CA ARG A 262 20.27 -23.96 -6.45
C ARG A 262 19.08 -23.47 -7.26
N LEU A 263 18.69 -22.21 -7.07
CA LEU A 263 17.65 -21.54 -7.82
C LEU A 263 18.19 -20.20 -8.32
N THR A 264 18.34 -20.06 -9.64
CA THR A 264 18.96 -18.90 -10.29
C THR A 264 17.97 -17.96 -10.96
N LEU A 265 16.67 -18.23 -10.84
CA LEU A 265 15.61 -17.36 -11.37
C LEU A 265 15.65 -15.97 -10.74
N ASP A 266 15.25 -14.98 -11.52
CA ASP A 266 15.15 -13.59 -11.08
C ASP A 266 14.09 -13.47 -9.96
N PRO A 267 14.31 -12.64 -8.92
CA PRO A 267 13.35 -12.49 -7.83
C PRO A 267 11.95 -12.07 -8.32
N LEU A 268 11.87 -11.25 -9.36
CA LEU A 268 10.60 -10.79 -9.93
C LEU A 268 9.85 -11.94 -10.61
N GLU A 269 10.56 -12.81 -11.34
CA GLU A 269 9.96 -14.00 -11.95
C GLU A 269 9.36 -14.93 -10.90
N ILE A 270 10.12 -15.17 -9.82
CA ILE A 270 9.66 -15.98 -8.68
C ILE A 270 8.43 -15.34 -8.03
N ALA A 271 8.44 -14.02 -7.82
CA ALA A 271 7.31 -13.31 -7.23
C ALA A 271 6.06 -13.39 -8.11
N VAL A 272 6.20 -13.14 -9.42
CA VAL A 272 5.10 -13.23 -10.40
C VAL A 272 4.53 -14.65 -10.45
N PHE A 273 5.39 -15.66 -10.51
CA PHE A 273 4.96 -17.06 -10.48
C PHE A 273 4.22 -17.41 -9.18
N SER A 274 4.74 -16.97 -8.02
CA SER A 274 4.13 -17.24 -6.72
C SER A 274 2.74 -16.61 -6.61
N LEU A 275 2.59 -15.35 -7.03
CA LEU A 275 1.29 -14.67 -7.09
C LEU A 275 0.33 -15.38 -8.06
N HIS A 276 0.80 -15.73 -9.25
CA HIS A 276 0.00 -16.46 -10.23
C HIS A 276 -0.52 -17.79 -9.66
N GLN A 277 0.32 -18.59 -9.00
CA GLN A 277 -0.08 -19.84 -8.35
C GLN A 277 -1.09 -19.61 -7.22
N PHE A 278 -0.89 -18.57 -6.41
CA PHE A 278 -1.79 -18.20 -5.32
C PHE A 278 -3.21 -17.88 -5.82
N PHE A 279 -3.34 -17.14 -6.92
CA PHE A 279 -4.63 -16.75 -7.48
C PHE A 279 -5.28 -17.84 -8.36
N THR A 280 -4.50 -18.63 -9.09
CA THR A 280 -5.05 -19.63 -10.04
C THR A 280 -5.52 -20.92 -9.40
N ARG A 281 -4.87 -21.39 -8.32
CA ARG A 281 -5.33 -22.59 -7.60
C ARG A 281 -6.72 -22.43 -6.96
N LYS A 282 -7.15 -21.20 -6.65
CA LYS A 282 -8.53 -20.94 -6.18
C LYS A 282 -9.59 -21.14 -7.27
N ARG A 283 -9.25 -20.95 -8.56
CA ARG A 283 -10.19 -21.16 -9.67
C ARG A 283 -10.52 -22.62 -9.92
N GLN A 284 -9.59 -23.54 -9.67
CA GLN A 284 -9.83 -24.97 -9.90
C GLN A 284 -10.69 -25.64 -8.81
N LYS A 285 -10.67 -25.16 -7.56
CA LYS A 285 -11.56 -25.69 -6.50
C LYS A 285 -12.96 -25.07 -6.51
N ALA A 286 -13.13 -23.85 -7.01
CA ALA A 286 -14.47 -23.25 -7.19
C ALA A 286 -15.24 -23.83 -8.39
N ALA A 287 -14.54 -24.42 -9.36
CA ALA A 287 -15.14 -25.11 -10.51
C ALA A 287 -15.62 -26.55 -10.20
N GLY A 288 -15.50 -27.00 -8.94
CA GLY A 288 -15.88 -28.34 -8.48
C GLY A 288 -17.25 -28.45 -7.79
N PHE A 289 -18.07 -27.39 -7.79
CA PHE A 289 -19.49 -27.51 -7.40
C PHE A 289 -20.33 -27.84 -8.64
N SER A 290 -20.68 -29.12 -8.73
CA SER A 290 -21.69 -29.79 -9.54
C SER A 290 -22.46 -28.94 -10.57
N GLN A 291 -22.24 -29.26 -11.85
CA GLN A 291 -23.32 -29.29 -12.83
C GLN A 291 -24.41 -30.23 -12.30
N GLY A 292 -25.63 -29.70 -12.13
CA GLY A 292 -26.79 -30.50 -11.72
C GLY A 292 -27.83 -29.68 -10.97
N ASP A 293 -28.55 -28.82 -11.71
CA ASP A 293 -30.01 -28.64 -11.65
C ASP A 293 -30.45 -27.23 -12.08
N GLY A 294 -30.97 -27.16 -13.30
CA GLY A 294 -32.34 -26.66 -13.45
C GLY A 294 -32.61 -25.16 -13.56
N TRP A 295 -31.78 -24.34 -14.22
CA TRP A 295 -32.31 -23.09 -14.81
C TRP A 295 -33.00 -23.40 -16.14
N ARG A 296 -34.23 -23.93 -16.05
CA ARG A 296 -35.16 -23.94 -17.20
C ARG A 296 -35.43 -22.49 -17.60
N ARG A 297 -34.90 -22.07 -18.74
CA ARG A 297 -35.44 -20.95 -19.52
C ARG A 297 -36.91 -21.28 -19.85
N LYS A 298 -37.86 -20.52 -19.31
CA LYS A 298 -39.22 -20.48 -19.90
C LYS A 298 -39.11 -19.80 -21.27
N PRO A 299 -39.63 -20.39 -22.35
CA PRO A 299 -39.80 -19.69 -23.61
C PRO A 299 -40.97 -18.70 -23.48
N ALA A 300 -40.78 -17.49 -24.04
CA ALA A 300 -41.87 -16.55 -24.24
C ALA A 300 -42.84 -17.12 -25.28
N ALA A 301 -44.07 -17.42 -24.85
CA ALA A 301 -45.18 -17.74 -25.75
C ALA A 301 -45.91 -16.45 -26.12
N ALA A 302 -46.10 -16.25 -27.42
CA ALA A 302 -46.79 -15.13 -28.02
C ALA A 302 -48.32 -15.20 -27.84
N GLY A 303 -48.92 -14.02 -27.68
CA GLY A 303 -50.24 -13.68 -28.21
C GLY A 303 -51.47 -14.02 -27.35
N HIS A 304 -52.12 -13.00 -26.79
CA HIS A 304 -53.44 -12.50 -27.24
C HIS A 304 -53.97 -11.43 -26.28
N TYR A 305 -54.24 -10.23 -26.80
CA TYR A 305 -55.09 -9.22 -26.16
C TYR A 305 -56.57 -9.61 -26.31
N PRO A 306 -57.44 -9.18 -25.37
CA PRO A 306 -58.67 -8.55 -25.81
C PRO A 306 -59.00 -7.23 -25.10
N SER A 307 -59.30 -6.26 -25.96
CA SER A 307 -60.20 -5.09 -25.89
C SER A 307 -60.86 -4.66 -24.57
N LEU A 308 -60.67 -3.37 -24.29
CA LEU A 308 -61.61 -2.50 -23.57
C LEU A 308 -62.85 -2.20 -24.45
N ASP A 309 -64.07 -2.32 -23.89
CA ASP A 309 -65.10 -1.28 -24.06
C ASP A 309 -66.20 -1.33 -22.96
N ARG A 310 -66.43 -0.14 -22.37
CA ARG A 310 -67.66 0.49 -21.85
C ARG A 310 -68.66 -0.22 -20.89
N ARG A 311 -68.80 0.36 -19.67
CA ARG A 311 -69.92 1.22 -19.17
C ARG A 311 -69.87 1.37 -17.61
N GLN A 312 -69.90 2.62 -17.09
CA GLN A 312 -70.89 3.25 -16.16
C GLN A 312 -71.27 2.41 -14.90
N SER A 313 -71.37 2.88 -13.66
CA SER A 313 -71.78 4.17 -13.06
C SER A 313 -71.38 4.22 -11.56
N LEU A 314 -70.95 5.37 -11.03
CA LEU A 314 -71.58 6.17 -9.94
C LEU A 314 -72.33 5.41 -8.80
N CYS A 315 -71.86 5.60 -7.56
CA CYS A 315 -72.59 5.93 -6.31
C CYS A 315 -71.57 5.90 -5.14
N GLU A 316 -71.13 7.03 -4.58
CA GLU A 316 -71.73 7.81 -3.47
C GLU A 316 -71.70 7.16 -2.07
N ASN A 317 -71.23 7.99 -1.11
CA ASN A 317 -71.60 8.04 0.31
C ASN A 317 -71.06 6.93 1.25
N THR A 318 -70.61 7.16 2.48
CA THR A 318 -70.61 8.33 3.39
C THR A 318 -69.79 7.96 4.64
N ARG A 319 -69.25 8.98 5.35
CA ARG A 319 -69.07 9.09 6.83
C ARG A 319 -68.10 8.08 7.49
N ARG A 320 -67.13 8.49 8.31
CA ARG A 320 -67.09 9.53 9.34
C ARG A 320 -65.67 10.05 9.51
#